data_AF-A0A7R9BDR5-F1
#
_entry.id   AF-A0A7R9BDR5-F1
#
_cell.length_a   1.000
_cell.length_b   1.000
_cell.length_c   1.000
_cell.angle_alpha   90.00
_cell.angle_beta   90.00
_cell.angle_gamma   90.00
#
_symmetry.space_group_name_H-M   'P 1'
#
loop_
_entity.id
_entity.type
_entity.pdbx_description
1 polymer ?
#
loop_
_entity_poly.entity_id
_entity_poly.type
_entity_poly.pdbx_seq_one_letter_code
_entity_poly.pdbx_strand_id
1 'polypeptide(L)'
;FVVCWNEYKSVLYEHINIEREWCYLITGLQQKEQCNVVCVDWSAGAAVPNYVRAAANARLVGRQVSMLLAGLGTPLENVHIIGFSLGAHVAGFAGAQLKNVSRITG
;
A
#
# COMPACT_ATOMS: atom_id res chain seq x y z
N PHE A 1 -4.66 -2.29 -1.85
CA PHE A 1 -3.41 -3.00 -1.47
C PHE A 1 -2.89 -2.39 -0.18
N VAL A 2 -1.93 -3.03 0.51
CA VAL A 2 -1.61 -2.73 1.92
C VAL A 2 -0.16 -2.31 2.08
N VAL A 3 0.10 -1.30 2.91
CA VAL A 3 1.44 -0.91 3.37
C VAL A 3 1.53 -1.10 4.88
N CYS A 4 2.57 -1.76 5.35
CA CYS A 4 2.79 -2.02 6.77
C CYS A 4 4.16 -1.51 7.23
N TRP A 5 4.25 -0.99 8.45
CA TRP A 5 5.52 -0.67 9.10
C TRP A 5 5.43 -0.75 10.62
N ASN A 6 6.56 -0.94 11.31
CA ASN A 6 6.61 -0.99 12.76
C ASN A 6 6.96 0.38 13.35
N GLU A 7 6.00 0.99 14.04
CA GLU A 7 6.25 2.06 15.02
C GLU A 7 5.32 1.86 16.22
N TYR A 8 5.84 2.09 17.44
CA TYR A 8 5.10 1.97 18.69
C TYR A 8 3.86 2.89 18.65
N LYS A 9 2.68 2.30 18.38
CA LYS A 9 1.33 2.92 18.29
C LYS A 9 1.15 4.01 17.21
N SER A 10 0.28 3.78 16.22
CA SER A 10 -1.11 4.29 16.20
C SER A 10 -1.85 3.96 14.89
N VAL A 11 -3.16 3.72 15.05
CA VAL A 11 -4.12 3.33 14.00
C VAL A 11 -4.69 4.58 13.32
N LEU A 12 -4.62 4.66 12.00
CA LEU A 12 -5.39 5.62 11.20
C LEU A 12 -6.22 4.85 10.16
N TYR A 13 -7.54 4.82 10.39
CA TYR A 13 -8.54 4.48 9.38
C TYR A 13 -9.08 5.79 8.81
N GLU A 14 -8.58 6.21 7.65
CA GLU A 14 -9.33 7.15 6.81
C GLU A 14 -10.32 6.32 5.98
N HIS A 15 -11.58 6.76 5.97
CA HIS A 15 -12.73 6.06 5.39
C HIS A 15 -12.47 5.62 3.95
N ILE A 16 -12.18 4.34 3.79
CA ILE A 16 -11.89 3.73 2.51
C ILE A 16 -12.49 2.32 2.55
N ASN A 17 -13.32 1.98 1.56
CA ASN A 17 -14.13 0.76 1.51
C ASN A 17 -13.23 -0.49 1.47
N ILE A 18 -12.94 -1.07 2.62
CA ILE A 18 -12.18 -2.32 2.73
C ILE A 18 -13.15 -3.47 2.46
N GLU A 19 -13.05 -4.11 1.29
CA GLU A 19 -13.75 -5.37 1.05
C GLU A 19 -13.33 -6.44 2.08
N ARG A 20 -14.27 -7.31 2.47
CA ARG A 20 -14.10 -8.32 3.55
C ARG A 20 -12.80 -9.12 3.48
N GLU A 21 -12.25 -9.35 2.29
CA GLU A 21 -11.05 -10.17 2.09
C GLU A 21 -9.79 -9.53 2.68
N TRP A 22 -9.66 -8.21 2.58
CA TRP A 22 -8.49 -7.49 3.10
C TRP A 22 -8.51 -7.38 4.62
N CYS A 23 -9.69 -7.41 5.24
CA CYS A 23 -9.84 -7.40 6.70
C CYS A 23 -9.11 -8.58 7.36
N TYR A 24 -9.13 -9.77 6.75
CA TYR A 24 -8.44 -10.94 7.29
C TYR A 24 -6.92 -10.80 7.22
N LEU A 25 -6.39 -10.25 6.12
CA LEU A 25 -4.97 -9.99 5.98
C LEU A 25 -4.49 -8.96 7.00
N ILE A 26 -5.22 -7.85 7.13
CA ILE A 26 -4.88 -6.77 8.07
C ILE A 26 -4.89 -7.28 9.51
N THR A 27 -5.96 -7.98 9.91
CA THR A 27 -6.08 -8.53 11.27
C THR A 27 -5.02 -9.60 11.53
N GLY A 28 -4.71 -10.46 10.55
CA GLY A 28 -3.65 -11.46 10.66
C GLY A 28 -2.26 -10.83 10.82
N LEU A 29 -1.96 -9.77 10.06
CA LEU A 29 -0.71 -9.02 10.19
C LEU A 29 -0.59 -8.37 11.56
N GLN A 30 -1.65 -7.72 12.05
CA GLN A 30 -1.68 -7.09 13.37
C GLN A 30 -1.56 -8.09 14.53
N GLN A 31 -2.05 -9.33 14.36
CA GLN A 31 -1.90 -10.39 15.36
C GLN A 31 -0.47 -10.93 15.43
N LYS A 32 0.25 -10.95 14.30
CA LYS A 32 1.62 -11.47 14.21
C LYS A 32 2.68 -10.42 14.54
N GLU A 33 2.44 -9.17 14.14
CA GLU A 33 3.37 -8.06 14.33
C GLU A 33 2.60 -6.79 14.73
N GLN A 34 3.11 -6.08 15.75
CA GLN A 34 2.57 -4.78 16.15
C GLN A 34 3.00 -3.70 15.16
N CYS A 35 2.30 -3.65 14.02
CA CYS A 35 2.57 -2.73 12.93
C CYS A 35 1.41 -1.76 12.70
N ASN A 36 1.75 -0.60 12.13
CA ASN A 36 0.79 0.29 11.51
C ASN A 36 0.45 -0.26 10.12
N VAL A 37 -0.82 -0.20 9.74
CA VAL A 37 -1.31 -0.73 8.48
C VAL A 37 -2.10 0.36 7.76
N VAL A 38 -1.68 0.68 6.53
CA VAL A 38 -2.37 1.62 5.65
C VAL A 38 -2.93 0.87 4.44
N CYS A 39 -4.23 1.01 4.23
CA CYS A 39 -4.91 0.46 3.07
C CYS A 39 -5.07 1.54 2.00
N VAL A 40 -4.52 1.29 0.82
CA VAL A 40 -4.65 2.19 -0.33
C VAL A 40 -5.72 1.66 -1.25
N ASP A 41 -6.86 2.34 -1.30
CA ASP A 41 -7.90 2.15 -2.29
C ASP A 41 -7.72 3.12 -3.45
N TRP A 42 -7.72 2.54 -4.63
CA TRP A 42 -7.66 3.25 -5.89
C TRP A 42 -8.61 2.59 -6.90
N SER A 43 -9.67 1.93 -6.41
CA SER A 43 -10.70 1.22 -7.18
C SER A 43 -11.27 2.07 -8.30
N ALA A 44 -11.52 3.37 -8.06
CA ALA A 44 -11.96 4.32 -9.08
C ALA A 44 -10.95 4.47 -10.24
N GLY A 45 -9.66 4.42 -9.95
CA GLY A 45 -8.57 4.45 -10.94
C GLY A 45 -8.30 3.09 -11.59
N ALA A 46 -8.68 1.99 -10.95
CA ALA A 46 -8.55 0.62 -11.43
C ALA A 46 -9.81 0.09 -12.13
N ALA A 47 -10.85 0.93 -12.27
CA ALA A 47 -12.17 0.51 -12.73
C ALA A 47 -12.16 -0.08 -14.15
N VAL A 48 -12.86 -1.20 -14.30
CA VAL A 48 -13.12 -1.88 -15.57
C VAL A 48 -14.17 -1.11 -16.40
N PRO A 49 -14.20 -1.26 -17.74
CA PRO A 49 -13.49 -2.25 -18.57
C PRO A 49 -12.10 -1.84 -19.07
N ASN A 50 -11.62 -0.62 -18.80
CA ASN A 50 -10.41 -0.11 -19.44
C ASN A 50 -9.13 -0.48 -18.66
N TYR A 51 -8.65 -1.71 -18.84
CA TYR A 51 -7.41 -2.20 -18.22
C TYR A 51 -6.18 -1.38 -18.59
N VAL A 52 -6.09 -0.86 -19.83
CA VAL A 52 -4.97 -0.03 -20.26
C VAL A 52 -4.90 1.26 -19.44
N ARG A 53 -6.05 1.89 -19.19
CA ARG A 53 -6.14 3.06 -18.31
C ARG A 53 -5.80 2.71 -16.87
N ALA A 54 -6.28 1.59 -16.35
CA ALA A 54 -5.93 1.12 -15.02
C ALA A 54 -4.41 0.91 -14.87
N ALA A 55 -3.76 0.28 -15.86
CA ALA A 55 -2.33 0.06 -15.88
C ALA A 55 -1.53 1.36 -15.97
N ALA A 56 -1.99 2.35 -16.76
CA ALA A 56 -1.39 3.68 -16.79
C ALA A 56 -1.52 4.39 -15.42
N ASN A 57 -2.71 4.30 -14.80
CA ASN A 57 -2.97 4.87 -13.48
C ASN A 57 -2.09 4.25 -12.38
N ALA A 58 -1.70 2.97 -12.50
CA ALA A 58 -0.87 2.31 -11.51
C ALA A 58 0.45 3.07 -11.23
N ARG A 59 1.03 3.70 -12.26
CA ARG A 59 2.24 4.53 -12.11
C ARG A 59 1.97 5.82 -11.34
N LEU A 60 0.82 6.46 -11.58
CA LEU A 60 0.40 7.66 -10.85
C LEU A 60 0.15 7.33 -9.37
N VAL A 61 -0.60 6.26 -9.10
CA VAL A 61 -0.89 5.81 -7.74
C VAL A 61 0.40 5.43 -7.01
N GLY A 62 1.34 4.75 -7.69
CA GLY A 62 2.64 4.42 -7.09
C GLY A 62 3.42 5.65 -6.63
N ARG A 63 3.39 6.73 -7.44
CA ARG A 63 3.99 8.02 -7.06
C ARG A 63 3.26 8.68 -5.88
N GLN A 64 1.93 8.60 -5.82
CA GLN A 64 1.17 9.13 -4.69
C GLN A 64 1.49 8.39 -3.40
N VAL A 65 1.61 7.05 -3.45
CA VAL A 65 2.02 6.24 -2.29
C VAL A 65 3.44 6.57 -1.86
N SER A 66 4.37 6.80 -2.78
CA SER A 66 5.72 7.20 -2.39
C SER A 66 5.75 8.55 -1.70
N MET A 67 4.93 9.52 -2.15
CA MET A 67 4.80 10.82 -1.49
C MET A 67 4.17 10.70 -0.10
N LEU A 68 3.14 9.86 0.06
CA LEU A 68 2.53 9.57 1.36
C LEU A 68 3.57 9.01 2.33
N LEU A 69 4.30 7.96 1.93
CA LEU A 69 5.30 7.32 2.79
C LEU A 69 6.46 8.24 3.15
N ALA A 70 6.92 9.07 2.20
CA ALA A 70 7.93 10.09 2.50
C ALA A 70 7.41 11.16 3.48
N GLY A 71 6.12 11.49 3.43
CA GLY A 71 5.48 12.47 4.32
C GLY A 71 5.22 11.96 5.73
N LEU A 72 5.09 10.64 5.93
CA LEU A 72 4.88 10.03 7.25
C LEU A 72 6.13 10.08 8.14
N GLY A 73 7.32 10.32 7.57
CA GLY A 73 8.57 10.40 8.35
C GLY A 73 9.10 9.07 8.89
N THR A 74 8.44 7.96 8.56
CA THR A 74 8.86 6.61 8.95
C THR A 74 10.13 6.19 8.20
N PRO A 75 11.12 5.57 8.88
CA PRO A 75 12.27 4.96 8.21
C PRO A 75 11.83 3.95 7.15
N LEU A 76 12.27 4.14 5.89
CA LEU A 76 11.85 3.28 4.77
C LEU A 76 12.27 1.81 4.95
N GLU A 77 13.34 1.57 5.71
CA GLU A 77 13.81 0.24 6.14
C GLU A 77 12.83 -0.50 7.08
N ASN A 78 11.80 0.18 7.59
CA ASN A 78 10.72 -0.43 8.36
C ASN A 78 9.45 -0.61 7.53
N VAL A 79 9.45 -0.20 6.25
CA VAL A 79 8.27 -0.25 5.38
C VAL A 79 8.25 -1.53 4.56
N HIS A 80 7.10 -2.21 4.57
CA HIS A 80 6.75 -3.34 3.71
C HIS A 80 5.51 -3.00 2.89
N ILE A 81 5.63 -2.99 1.56
CA ILE A 81 4.52 -2.77 0.64
C ILE A 81 4.03 -4.12 0.10
N ILE A 82 2.74 -4.39 0.24
CA ILE A 82 2.09 -5.61 -0.24
C ILE A 82 1.08 -5.22 -1.33
N GLY A 83 1.39 -5.56 -2.57
CA GLY A 83 0.52 -5.42 -3.74
C GLY A 83 -0.07 -6.76 -4.16
N PHE A 84 -1.22 -6.75 -4.82
CA PHE A 84 -1.80 -7.93 -5.49
C PHE A 84 -2.29 -7.54 -6.87
N SER A 85 -2.11 -8.43 -7.86
CA SER A 85 -2.51 -8.18 -9.24
C SER A 85 -1.92 -6.86 -9.76
N LEU A 86 -2.74 -5.92 -10.23
CA LEU A 86 -2.26 -4.61 -10.68
C LEU A 86 -1.65 -3.77 -9.55
N GLY A 87 -2.05 -4.02 -8.30
CA GLY A 87 -1.46 -3.43 -7.10
C GLY A 87 0.00 -3.83 -6.87
N ALA A 88 0.48 -4.97 -7.39
CA ALA A 88 1.89 -5.35 -7.34
C ALA A 88 2.76 -4.38 -8.14
N HIS A 89 2.25 -3.90 -9.29
CA HIS A 89 2.93 -2.88 -10.09
C HIS A 89 2.92 -1.52 -9.37
N VAL A 90 1.80 -1.15 -8.73
CA VAL A 90 1.74 0.06 -7.89
C VAL A 90 2.80 0.02 -6.79
N ALA A 91 2.94 -1.12 -6.11
CA ALA A 91 3.95 -1.34 -5.08
C ALA A 91 5.37 -1.20 -5.64
N GLY A 92 5.65 -1.81 -6.80
CA GLY A 92 6.93 -1.67 -7.49
C GLY A 92 7.24 -0.22 -7.89
N PHE A 93 6.25 0.53 -8.39
CA PHE A 93 6.42 1.94 -8.72
C PHE A 93 6.69 2.81 -7.48
N ALA A 94 5.99 2.56 -6.37
CA ALA A 94 6.24 3.25 -5.11
C ALA A 94 7.66 2.96 -4.60
N GLY A 95 8.08 1.69 -4.60
CA GLY A 95 9.43 1.26 -4.25
C GLY A 95 10.51 1.87 -5.15
N ALA A 96 10.26 2.00 -6.45
CA ALA A 96 11.21 2.64 -7.37
C ALA A 96 11.45 4.13 -7.06
N GLN A 97 10.46 4.82 -6.48
CA GLN A 97 10.61 6.20 -5.99
C GLN A 97 11.29 6.26 -4.61
N LEU A 98 11.12 5.21 -3.80
CA LEU A 98 11.61 5.10 -2.43
C LEU A 98 12.86 4.22 -2.38
N LYS A 99 14.05 4.82 -2.41
CA LYS A 99 15.31 4.09 -2.65
C LYS A 99 15.68 2.99 -1.63
N ASN A 100 15.00 2.85 -0.50
CA ASN A 100 15.35 1.92 0.59
C ASN A 100 14.12 1.30 1.30
N VAL A 101 13.07 0.93 0.57
CA VAL A 101 11.97 0.15 1.18
C VAL A 101 12.49 -1.23 1.56
N SER A 102 12.21 -1.68 2.78
CA SER A 102 12.71 -2.99 3.27
C SER A 102 12.17 -4.17 2.49
N ARG A 103 10.90 -4.14 2.09
CA ARG A 103 10.30 -5.25 1.37
C ARG A 103 9.14 -4.84 0.47
N ILE A 104 9.03 -5.54 -0.66
CA ILE A 104 7.88 -5.49 -1.56
C ILE A 104 7.41 -6.92 -1.81
N THR A 105 6.12 -7.19 -1.61
CA THR A 105 5.46 -8.44 -1.98
C THR A 105 4.40 -8.13 -3.02
N GLY A 106 4.35 -8.92 -4.10
CA GLY A 106 3.43 -8.76 -5.23
C GLY A 106 2.59 -10.01 -5.47
#